data_AF-A0AAW0FUU3-F1
#
_entry.id   AF-A0AAW0FUU3-F1
#
_cell.length_a   1.000
_cell.length_b   1.000
_cell.length_c   1.000
_cell.angle_alpha   90.00
_cell.angle_beta   90.00
_cell.angle_gamma   90.00
#
_symmetry.space_group_name_H-M   'P 1'
#
loop_
_entity.id
_entity.type
_entity.pdbx_description
1 polymer ?
#
loop_
_entity_poly.entity_id
_entity_poly.type
_entity_poly.pdbx_seq_one_letter_code
_entity_poly.pdbx_strand_id
1 'polypeptide(L)'
;MADLVSHEHSESAYEMLDDEMLIGYLATAEEEEELLNNKNKTPVEVKLADREFDLSEFHDELPALEVLSIQTDYEADHKKHKFLDLNQALIPQVLFGNFTKEFYLDQVHRPRHYGKGSAKLFGNFLEPLSLTPWWVVPLHPNTLLYALDLEPPTWAMAKLSNYV
;
A
#
# COMPACT_ATOMS: atom_id res chain seq x y z
N MET A 1 30.21 -29.26 3.08
CA MET A 1 30.31 -28.70 1.72
C MET A 1 30.17 -27.19 1.87
N ALA A 2 31.18 -26.41 1.50
CA ALA A 2 31.18 -24.95 1.69
C ALA A 2 30.75 -24.28 0.38
N ASP A 3 29.66 -23.53 0.42
CA ASP A 3 29.25 -22.62 -0.66
C ASP A 3 29.98 -21.28 -0.48
N LEU A 4 30.40 -20.66 -1.59
CA LEU A 4 31.26 -19.48 -1.62
C LEU A 4 30.53 -18.18 -1.23
N VAL A 5 29.20 -18.22 -1.09
CA VAL A 5 28.34 -17.07 -0.76
C VAL A 5 27.91 -17.05 0.71
N SER A 6 28.10 -18.14 1.46
CA SER A 6 27.75 -18.23 2.88
C SER A 6 28.97 -17.91 3.76
N HIS A 7 28.90 -16.82 4.53
CA HIS A 7 29.87 -16.58 5.61
C HIS A 7 29.62 -17.59 6.75
N GLU A 8 30.69 -18.04 7.43
CA GLU A 8 30.53 -18.85 8.64
C GLU A 8 29.89 -18.01 9.76
N HIS A 9 28.65 -18.34 10.10
CA HIS A 9 27.97 -17.77 11.26
C HIS A 9 28.38 -18.50 12.55
N SER A 10 28.26 -17.84 13.70
CA SER A 10 28.51 -18.46 14.99
C SER A 10 27.53 -19.61 15.23
N GLU A 11 27.95 -20.63 15.98
CA GLU A 11 27.11 -21.78 16.36
C GLU A 11 25.75 -21.33 16.95
N SER A 12 25.76 -20.28 17.76
CA SER A 12 24.56 -19.65 18.33
C SER A 12 23.58 -19.09 17.30
N ALA A 13 24.04 -18.67 16.12
CA ALA A 13 23.16 -18.17 15.07
C ALA A 13 22.39 -19.32 14.39
N TYR A 14 22.97 -20.52 14.32
CA TYR A 14 22.28 -21.69 13.80
C TYR A 14 21.27 -22.24 14.81
N GLU A 15 21.60 -22.27 16.11
CA GLU A 15 20.67 -22.66 17.17
C GLU A 15 19.42 -21.76 17.20
N MET A 16 19.60 -20.43 17.07
CA MET A 16 18.46 -19.49 17.01
C MET A 16 17.58 -19.67 15.77
N LEU A 17 18.16 -20.07 14.63
CA LEU A 17 17.40 -20.32 13.41
C LEU A 17 16.50 -21.56 13.52
N ASP A 18 16.99 -22.62 14.15
CA ASP A 18 16.25 -23.88 14.32
C ASP A 18 15.18 -23.78 15.41
N ASP A 19 15.47 -23.12 16.54
CA ASP A 19 14.58 -23.12 17.70
C ASP A 19 13.60 -21.93 17.74
N GLU A 20 14.03 -20.72 17.32
CA GLU A 20 13.23 -19.48 17.49
C GLU A 20 12.66 -18.92 16.18
N MET A 21 13.33 -19.16 15.04
CA MET A 21 12.93 -18.59 13.74
C MET A 21 12.35 -19.61 12.74
N LEU A 22 12.15 -20.87 13.14
CA LEU A 22 11.49 -21.87 12.31
C LEU A 22 9.97 -21.66 12.29
N ILE A 23 9.49 -20.87 11.32
CA ILE A 23 8.06 -20.52 11.16
C ILE A 23 7.30 -21.64 10.42
N GLY A 24 8.01 -22.63 9.83
CA GLY A 24 7.42 -23.82 9.23
C GLY A 24 8.41 -24.58 8.37
N TYR A 25 8.13 -25.87 8.12
CA TYR A 25 8.86 -26.69 7.17
C TYR A 25 7.94 -27.11 6.03
N LEU A 26 8.52 -27.33 4.85
CA LEU A 26 7.80 -27.86 3.69
C LEU A 26 7.54 -29.35 3.93
N ALA A 27 6.26 -29.75 3.96
CA ALA A 27 5.89 -31.15 4.09
C ALA A 27 6.47 -31.98 2.93
N THR A 28 6.90 -33.20 3.22
CA THR A 28 7.24 -34.16 2.17
C THR A 28 5.97 -34.58 1.43
N ALA A 29 6.10 -35.08 0.19
CA ALA A 29 4.94 -35.48 -0.62
C ALA A 29 4.05 -36.52 0.09
N GLU A 30 4.64 -37.38 0.93
CA GLU A 30 3.90 -38.37 1.72
C GLU A 30 3.11 -37.70 2.88
N GLU A 31 3.72 -36.74 3.58
CA GLU A 31 3.08 -35.99 4.66
C GLU A 31 2.01 -35.01 4.15
N GLU A 32 2.22 -34.43 2.96
CA GLU A 32 1.24 -33.59 2.28
C GLU A 32 -0.03 -34.39 1.97
N GLU A 33 0.10 -35.62 1.46
CA GLU A 33 -1.05 -36.49 1.20
C GLU A 33 -1.81 -36.89 2.47
N GLU A 34 -1.12 -37.10 3.60
CA GLU A 34 -1.74 -37.39 4.89
C GLU A 34 -2.50 -36.18 5.46
N LEU A 35 -1.94 -34.98 5.33
CA LEU A 35 -2.56 -33.74 5.81
C LEU A 35 -3.77 -33.32 4.96
N LEU A 36 -3.75 -33.59 3.66
CA LEU A 36 -4.85 -33.26 2.74
C LEU A 36 -6.01 -34.27 2.82
N ASN A 37 -5.76 -35.50 3.24
CA ASN A 37 -6.78 -36.54 3.34
C ASN A 37 -7.40 -36.61 4.74
N ASN A 38 -8.39 -35.75 5.02
CA ASN A 38 -9.28 -35.97 6.16
C ASN A 38 -10.00 -37.34 6.01
N LYS A 39 -10.41 -37.98 7.11
CA LYS A 39 -11.03 -39.33 7.18
C LYS A 39 -12.15 -39.60 6.16
N ASN A 40 -12.74 -38.54 5.58
CA ASN A 40 -13.82 -38.59 4.60
C ASN A 40 -13.41 -38.32 3.13
N LYS A 41 -12.12 -38.22 2.78
CA LYS A 41 -11.62 -37.98 1.39
C LYS A 41 -12.31 -36.82 0.66
N THR A 42 -12.67 -35.77 1.39
CA THR A 42 -13.21 -34.55 0.80
C THR A 42 -12.03 -33.63 0.47
N PRO A 43 -11.87 -33.17 -0.78
CA PRO A 43 -10.87 -32.16 -1.09
C PRO A 43 -11.20 -30.90 -0.26
N VAL A 44 -10.35 -30.58 0.71
CA VAL A 44 -10.41 -29.31 1.42
C VAL A 44 -9.78 -28.28 0.48
N GLU A 45 -10.57 -27.80 -0.48
CA GLU A 45 -10.21 -26.58 -1.18
C GLU A 45 -10.14 -25.48 -0.13
N VAL A 46 -8.94 -24.98 0.15
CA VAL A 46 -8.74 -23.72 0.86
C VAL A 46 -9.21 -22.62 -0.09
N LYS A 47 -10.53 -22.46 -0.18
CA LYS A 47 -11.11 -21.24 -0.71
C LYS A 47 -10.71 -20.17 0.29
N LEU A 48 -9.68 -19.37 -0.06
CA LEU A 48 -9.56 -18.02 0.48
C LEU A 48 -10.96 -17.45 0.35
N ALA A 49 -11.65 -17.30 1.48
CA ALA A 49 -13.05 -16.91 1.47
C ALA A 49 -13.17 -15.69 0.55
N ASP A 50 -14.04 -15.78 -0.45
CA ASP A 50 -14.53 -14.67 -1.26
C ASP A 50 -15.24 -13.68 -0.33
N ARG A 51 -14.50 -13.06 0.58
CA ARG A 51 -14.96 -11.92 1.35
C ARG A 51 -14.84 -10.76 0.38
N GLU A 52 -15.97 -10.33 -0.17
CA GLU A 52 -16.08 -8.99 -0.74
C GLU A 52 -15.68 -8.00 0.36
N PHE A 53 -14.42 -7.58 0.36
CA PHE A 53 -13.92 -6.56 1.26
C PHE A 53 -14.34 -5.20 0.70
N ASP A 54 -15.34 -4.58 1.31
CA ASP A 54 -15.67 -3.19 1.02
C ASP A 54 -14.59 -2.28 1.64
N LEU A 55 -13.75 -1.70 0.78
CA LEU A 55 -12.70 -0.76 1.16
C LEU A 55 -13.27 0.53 1.79
N SER A 56 -14.56 0.79 1.60
CA SER A 56 -15.24 1.98 2.14
C SER A 56 -15.59 1.85 3.63
N GLU A 57 -15.41 0.66 4.21
CA GLU A 57 -15.65 0.35 5.62
C GLU A 57 -14.32 0.20 6.36
N PHE A 58 -14.32 0.64 7.63
CA PHE A 58 -13.16 0.50 8.49
C PHE A 58 -13.15 -0.90 9.10
N HIS A 59 -12.09 -1.65 8.80
CA HIS A 59 -11.84 -2.98 9.38
C HIS A 59 -10.68 -2.88 10.38
N ASP A 60 -10.73 -3.69 11.44
CA ASP A 60 -9.67 -3.73 12.47
C ASP A 60 -8.37 -4.35 11.96
N GLU A 61 -8.46 -5.25 10.98
CA GLU A 61 -7.34 -5.94 10.35
C GLU A 61 -7.07 -5.41 8.94
N LEU A 62 -5.79 -5.21 8.60
CA LEU A 62 -5.40 -4.78 7.26
C LEU A 62 -5.57 -5.94 6.27
N PRO A 63 -6.34 -5.75 5.18
CA PRO A 63 -6.48 -6.77 4.15
C PRO A 63 -5.17 -6.91 3.36
N ALA A 64 -5.09 -7.95 2.53
CA ALA A 64 -3.94 -8.16 1.65
C ALA A 64 -3.68 -6.93 0.75
N LEU A 65 -2.40 -6.67 0.46
CA LEU A 65 -1.98 -5.50 -0.33
C LEU A 65 -2.69 -5.41 -1.69
N GLU A 66 -2.95 -6.54 -2.32
CA GLU A 66 -3.65 -6.61 -3.60
C GLU A 66 -5.04 -6.01 -3.52
N VAL A 67 -5.75 -6.23 -2.41
CA VAL A 67 -7.11 -5.73 -2.17
C VAL A 67 -7.12 -4.20 -2.03
N LEU A 68 -6.09 -3.62 -1.42
CA LEU A 68 -5.95 -2.15 -1.28
C LEU A 68 -5.71 -1.43 -2.61
N SER A 69 -5.27 -2.17 -3.64
CA SER A 69 -5.01 -1.64 -4.99
C SER A 69 -6.17 -1.86 -5.96
N ILE A 70 -7.27 -2.47 -5.51
CA ILE A 70 -8.44 -2.72 -6.37
C ILE A 70 -9.12 -1.40 -6.72
N GLN A 71 -9.35 -1.17 -8.01
CA GLN A 71 -10.06 0.00 -8.51
C GLN A 71 -11.52 0.00 -8.05
N THR A 72 -11.95 1.12 -7.48
CA THR A 72 -13.35 1.34 -7.10
C THR A 72 -14.20 1.52 -8.36
N ASP A 73 -15.38 0.89 -8.40
CA ASP A 73 -16.38 1.14 -9.45
C ASP A 73 -16.98 2.54 -9.27
N TYR A 74 -16.71 3.42 -10.23
CA TYR A 74 -17.08 4.83 -10.16
C TYR A 74 -18.60 5.06 -10.15
N GLU A 75 -19.36 4.31 -10.97
CA GLU A 75 -20.81 4.50 -11.08
C GLU A 75 -21.51 3.94 -9.84
N ALA A 76 -21.06 2.78 -9.37
CA ALA A 76 -21.60 2.15 -8.17
C ALA A 76 -21.33 3.00 -6.91
N ASP A 77 -20.11 3.53 -6.75
CA ASP A 77 -19.73 4.40 -5.63
C ASP A 77 -20.56 5.68 -5.60
N HIS A 78 -20.65 6.39 -6.73
CA HIS A 78 -21.43 7.62 -6.81
C HIS A 78 -22.92 7.38 -6.52
N LYS A 79 -23.48 6.25 -6.98
CA LYS A 79 -24.88 5.88 -6.71
C LYS A 79 -25.11 5.51 -5.24
N LYS A 80 -24.18 4.80 -4.62
CA LYS A 80 -24.26 4.34 -3.22
C LYS A 80 -24.06 5.48 -2.23
N HIS A 81 -23.02 6.29 -2.42
CA HIS A 81 -22.57 7.28 -1.45
C HIS A 81 -23.01 8.71 -1.79
N LYS A 82 -23.41 9.01 -3.05
CA LYS A 82 -23.83 10.34 -3.51
C LYS A 82 -22.84 11.45 -3.14
N PHE A 83 -21.56 11.13 -3.15
CA PHE A 83 -20.48 12.02 -2.73
C PHE A 83 -19.83 12.69 -3.95
N LEU A 84 -18.79 12.10 -4.51
CA LEU A 84 -18.06 12.64 -5.67
C LEU A 84 -18.14 11.67 -6.84
N ASP A 85 -18.34 12.20 -8.04
CA ASP A 85 -18.22 11.44 -9.29
C ASP A 85 -16.75 11.42 -9.73
N LEU A 86 -16.14 10.23 -9.68
CA LEU A 86 -14.75 9.99 -10.05
C LEU A 86 -14.48 10.18 -11.56
N ASN A 87 -15.52 10.21 -12.41
CA ASN A 87 -15.35 10.47 -13.84
C ASN A 87 -15.10 11.94 -14.18
N GLN A 88 -15.39 12.85 -13.24
CA GLN A 88 -15.30 14.29 -13.42
C GLN A 88 -14.24 14.92 -12.51
N ALA A 89 -13.91 16.21 -12.75
CA ALA A 89 -12.94 16.92 -11.93
C ALA A 89 -13.45 17.09 -10.49
N LEU A 90 -12.65 16.70 -9.50
CA LEU A 90 -13.11 16.61 -8.10
C LEU A 90 -13.18 17.96 -7.38
N ILE A 91 -12.23 18.88 -7.61
CA ILE A 91 -12.20 20.18 -6.90
C ILE A 91 -13.45 21.03 -7.21
N PRO A 92 -13.88 21.18 -8.48
CA PRO A 92 -15.12 21.89 -8.78
C PRO A 92 -16.36 21.28 -8.11
N GLN A 93 -16.42 19.96 -7.99
CA GLN A 93 -17.55 19.28 -7.33
C GLN A 93 -17.62 19.60 -5.84
N VAL A 94 -16.47 19.71 -5.16
CA VAL A 94 -16.43 20.10 -3.73
C VAL A 94 -16.71 21.60 -3.57
N LEU A 95 -16.15 22.45 -4.43
CA LEU A 95 -16.29 23.91 -4.32
C LEU A 95 -17.70 24.42 -4.64
N PHE A 96 -18.37 23.81 -5.62
CA PHE A 96 -19.72 24.20 -6.07
C PHE A 96 -20.81 23.22 -5.63
N GLY A 97 -20.46 22.22 -4.80
CA GLY A 97 -21.38 21.21 -4.29
C GLY A 97 -22.18 21.66 -3.07
N ASN A 98 -23.29 20.96 -2.81
CA ASN A 98 -24.20 21.22 -1.68
C ASN A 98 -24.04 20.15 -0.58
N PHE A 99 -22.83 20.01 -0.02
CA PHE A 99 -22.56 19.06 1.05
C PHE A 99 -22.68 19.69 2.43
N THR A 100 -23.28 18.98 3.39
CA THR A 100 -23.18 19.38 4.79
C THR A 100 -21.79 19.03 5.31
N LYS A 101 -21.29 19.78 6.29
CA LYS A 101 -19.96 19.56 6.89
C LYS A 101 -19.82 18.14 7.42
N GLU A 102 -20.85 17.65 8.11
CA GLU A 102 -20.88 16.34 8.73
C GLU A 102 -20.82 15.24 7.67
N PHE A 103 -21.57 15.41 6.57
CA PHE A 103 -21.55 14.47 5.44
C PHE A 103 -20.19 14.47 4.74
N TYR A 104 -19.62 15.65 4.47
CA TYR A 104 -18.30 15.76 3.84
C TYR A 104 -17.22 15.08 4.70
N LEU A 105 -17.22 15.33 6.01
CA LEU A 105 -16.25 14.74 6.93
C LEU A 105 -16.39 13.23 7.04
N ASP A 106 -17.61 12.69 7.11
CA ASP A 106 -17.80 11.23 7.13
C ASP A 106 -17.35 10.60 5.80
N GLN A 107 -17.71 11.22 4.67
CA GLN A 107 -17.41 10.66 3.38
C GLN A 107 -15.94 10.79 3.01
N VAL A 108 -15.27 11.92 3.22
CA VAL A 108 -13.88 12.13 2.76
C VAL A 108 -12.86 11.17 3.39
N HIS A 109 -13.13 10.67 4.60
CA HIS A 109 -12.24 9.74 5.29
C HIS A 109 -12.42 8.28 4.87
N ARG A 110 -13.48 7.95 4.12
CA ARG A 110 -13.67 6.63 3.52
C ARG A 110 -12.76 6.53 2.29
N PRO A 111 -11.78 5.61 2.25
CA PRO A 111 -10.82 5.57 1.15
C PRO A 111 -11.47 5.03 -0.13
N ARG A 112 -11.11 5.61 -1.30
CA ARG A 112 -11.45 5.10 -2.64
C ARG A 112 -10.17 5.00 -3.46
N HIS A 113 -10.16 4.10 -4.44
CA HIS A 113 -9.01 3.89 -5.31
C HIS A 113 -9.38 4.15 -6.77
N TYR A 114 -8.69 5.10 -7.41
CA TYR A 114 -8.93 5.45 -8.81
C TYR A 114 -8.46 4.36 -9.78
N GLY A 115 -7.54 3.49 -9.37
CA GLY A 115 -6.95 2.45 -10.22
C GLY A 115 -5.66 2.93 -10.89
N LYS A 116 -5.53 2.69 -12.19
CA LYS A 116 -4.31 3.02 -12.94
C LYS A 116 -4.26 4.51 -13.27
N GLY A 117 -3.64 5.30 -12.39
CA GLY A 117 -3.39 6.73 -12.58
C GLY A 117 -3.90 7.57 -11.43
N SER A 118 -3.90 8.89 -11.63
CA SER A 118 -4.40 9.85 -10.64
C SER A 118 -5.79 10.35 -11.04
N ALA A 119 -6.68 10.50 -10.06
CA ALA A 119 -7.97 11.12 -10.28
C ALA A 119 -7.81 12.58 -10.73
N LYS A 120 -8.69 13.04 -11.62
CA LYS A 120 -8.65 14.41 -12.14
C LYS A 120 -9.08 15.39 -11.06
N LEU A 121 -8.18 16.26 -10.62
CA LEU A 121 -8.51 17.26 -9.60
C LEU A 121 -9.10 18.53 -10.22
N PHE A 122 -8.46 19.06 -11.26
CA PHE A 122 -8.88 20.30 -11.93
C PHE A 122 -9.47 20.05 -13.32
N GLY A 123 -9.02 19.01 -14.03
CA GLY A 123 -9.50 18.67 -15.37
C GLY A 123 -9.13 19.69 -16.45
N ASN A 124 -8.18 20.59 -16.18
CA ASN A 124 -7.73 21.65 -17.07
C ASN A 124 -6.18 21.74 -17.07
N PHE A 125 -5.62 22.87 -17.53
CA PHE A 125 -4.17 23.09 -17.57
C PHE A 125 -3.47 23.12 -16.19
N LEU A 126 -4.21 23.19 -15.08
CA LEU A 126 -3.67 23.16 -13.72
C LEU A 126 -3.39 21.73 -13.22
N GLU A 127 -3.80 20.69 -13.95
CA GLU A 127 -3.58 19.29 -13.56
C GLU A 127 -2.10 18.93 -13.34
N PRO A 128 -1.11 19.46 -14.08
CA PRO A 128 0.30 19.19 -13.77
C PRO A 128 0.73 19.66 -12.37
N LEU A 129 0.04 20.63 -11.78
CA LEU A 129 0.34 21.10 -10.42
C LEU A 129 -0.16 20.15 -9.33
N SER A 130 -1.20 19.36 -9.60
CA SER A 130 -1.69 18.35 -8.65
C SER A 130 -0.85 17.07 -8.66
N LEU A 131 -0.03 16.85 -9.70
CA LEU A 131 0.81 15.66 -9.84
C LEU A 131 2.23 15.93 -9.35
N THR A 132 2.46 15.75 -8.06
CA THR A 132 3.76 15.94 -7.43
C THR A 132 4.46 14.59 -7.17
N PRO A 133 5.41 14.18 -8.02
CA PRO A 133 6.12 12.92 -7.78
C PRO A 133 7.05 13.04 -6.55
N TRP A 134 7.26 11.91 -5.88
CA TRP A 134 7.95 11.85 -4.58
C TRP A 134 9.37 12.46 -4.57
N TRP A 135 10.07 12.45 -5.71
CA TRP A 135 11.43 12.99 -5.86
C TRP A 135 11.50 14.52 -5.97
N VAL A 136 10.37 15.22 -6.14
CA VAL A 136 10.35 16.70 -6.13
C VAL A 136 10.65 17.26 -4.73
N VAL A 137 10.17 16.57 -3.68
CA VAL A 137 10.34 16.98 -2.28
C VAL A 137 11.81 17.08 -1.86
N PRO A 138 12.70 16.09 -2.13
CA PRO A 138 14.12 16.24 -1.79
C PRO A 138 14.87 17.23 -2.70
N LEU A 139 14.41 17.46 -3.94
CA LEU A 139 15.13 18.30 -4.90
C LEU A 139 14.91 19.80 -4.63
N HIS A 140 13.68 20.22 -4.37
CA HIS A 140 13.32 21.63 -4.22
C HIS A 140 14.02 22.38 -3.06
N PRO A 141 14.01 21.89 -1.81
CA PRO A 141 14.68 22.58 -0.70
C PRO A 141 16.20 22.57 -0.88
N ASN A 142 16.77 21.53 -1.49
CA ASN A 142 18.21 21.50 -1.75
C ASN A 142 18.60 22.58 -2.76
N THR A 143 17.83 22.76 -3.84
CA THR A 143 18.05 23.85 -4.81
C THR A 143 17.87 25.25 -4.20
N LEU A 144 16.92 25.42 -3.28
CA LEU A 144 16.70 26.67 -2.56
C LEU A 144 17.84 26.99 -1.57
N LEU A 145 18.40 25.97 -0.90
CA LEU A 145 19.55 26.14 0.00
C LEU A 145 20.79 26.62 -0.75
N TYR A 146 21.10 26.00 -1.90
CA TYR A 146 22.19 26.45 -2.78
C TYR A 146 21.96 27.87 -3.33
N ALA A 147 20.71 28.24 -3.64
CA ALA A 147 20.40 29.57 -4.17
C ALA A 147 20.47 30.70 -3.11
N LEU A 148 20.41 30.35 -1.81
CA LEU A 148 20.43 31.29 -0.69
C LEU A 148 21.79 31.32 0.03
N ASP A 149 22.82 30.63 -0.48
CA ASP A 149 24.14 30.45 0.17
C ASP A 149 24.02 30.04 1.66
N LEU A 150 22.96 29.30 2.00
CA LEU A 150 22.74 28.76 3.33
C LEU A 150 23.45 27.41 3.42
N GLU A 151 24.32 27.23 4.42
CA GLU A 151 24.98 25.94 4.66
C GLU A 151 23.93 24.83 4.78
N PRO A 152 24.11 23.68 4.10
CA PRO A 152 23.16 22.59 4.19
C PRO A 152 23.08 22.11 5.64
N PRO A 153 21.86 21.87 6.17
CA PRO A 153 21.72 21.42 7.53
C PRO A 153 22.39 20.03 7.70
N THR A 154 23.04 19.82 8.84
CA THR A 154 23.94 18.68 9.11
C THR A 154 23.32 17.29 8.89
N TRP A 155 21.99 17.17 8.97
CA TRP A 155 21.26 15.93 8.69
C TRP A 155 21.23 15.55 7.19
N ALA A 156 21.36 16.52 6.27
CA ALA A 156 21.38 16.26 4.83
C ALA A 156 22.71 15.63 4.38
N MET A 157 23.82 16.03 5.01
CA MET A 157 25.15 15.45 4.77
C MET A 157 25.27 14.02 5.33
N ALA A 158 24.61 13.74 6.46
CA ALA A 158 24.63 12.41 7.07
C ALA A 158 23.95 11.32 6.21
N LYS A 159 22.96 11.67 5.38
CA LYS A 159 22.32 10.72 4.46
C LYS A 159 23.17 10.38 3.24
N LEU A 160 24.02 11.29 2.75
CA LEU A 160 24.88 11.03 1.59
C LEU A 160 26.07 10.13 1.93
N SER A 161 26.56 10.15 3.17
CA SER A 161 27.66 9.28 3.62
C SER A 161 27.27 7.80 3.77
N ASN A 162 25.98 7.48 3.89
CA ASN A 162 25.49 6.11 4.04
C ASN A 162 25.09 5.45 2.70
N TYR A 163 25.31 6.15 1.58
CA TYR A 163 25.03 5.67 0.23
C TYR A 163 26.30 5.53 -0.65
N VAL A 164 27.49 5.59 -0.04
CA VAL A 164 28.79 5.26 -0.67
C VAL A 164 29.35 4.00 -0.02
#